data_AF-A0A527HI82-F1
#
_entry.id   AF-A0A527HI82-F1
#
_cell.length_a   1.000
_cell.length_b   1.000
_cell.length_c   1.000
_cell.angle_alpha   90.00
_cell.angle_beta   90.00
_cell.angle_gamma   90.00
#
_symmetry.space_group_name_H-M   'P 1'
#
loop_
_entity.id
_entity.type
_entity.pdbx_description
1 polymer ?
#
loop_
_entity_poly.entity_id
_entity_poly.type
_entity_poly.pdbx_seq_one_letter_code
_entity_poly.pdbx_strand_id
1 'polypeptide(L)' 'MTGLVLERLLADETHTARLGEDLALSLRPGDVLALKGDLGAGKSTLARALIRTLADDA' A
#
# COMPACT_ATOMS: atom_id res chain seq x y z
N MET A 1 1.87 -22.41 -2.47
CA MET A 1 2.54 -21.12 -2.26
C MET A 1 2.63 -20.86 -0.78
N THR A 2 3.74 -21.20 -0.14
CA THR A 2 4.02 -20.80 1.25
C THR A 2 4.46 -19.33 1.20
N GLY A 3 3.53 -18.42 1.46
CA GLY A 3 3.80 -16.99 1.57
C GLY A 3 4.01 -16.59 3.02
N LEU A 4 4.87 -15.59 3.23
CA LEU A 4 4.98 -14.92 4.53
C LEU A 4 3.72 -14.07 4.73
N VAL A 5 3.08 -14.17 5.89
CA VAL A 5 1.92 -13.35 6.25
C VAL A 5 2.36 -12.34 7.30
N LEU A 6 2.02 -11.07 7.07
CA LEU A 6 2.22 -9.99 8.02
C LEU A 6 0.87 -9.33 8.31
N GLU A 7 0.55 -9.17 9.59
CA GLU A 7 -0.65 -8.48 10.05
C GLU A 7 -0.26 -7.18 10.76
N ARG A 8 -0.91 -6.08 10.39
CA ARG A 8 -0.67 -4.75 10.97
C ARG A 8 -1.98 -3.99 11.09
N LEU A 9 -2.24 -3.44 12.28
CA LEU A 9 -3.34 -2.50 12.50
C LEU A 9 -2.92 -1.11 12.01
N LEU A 10 -3.78 -0.46 11.24
CA LEU A 10 -3.62 0.92 10.78
C LEU A 10 -4.73 1.75 11.42
N ALA A 11 -4.35 2.73 12.24
CA ALA A 11 -5.30 3.48 13.06
C ALA A 11 -6.20 4.42 12.23
N ASP A 12 -5.67 4.96 11.14
CA ASP A 12 -6.32 5.97 10.31
C ASP A 12 -5.78 5.99 8.87
N GLU A 13 -6.28 6.93 8.07
CA GLU A 13 -5.86 7.13 6.68
C GLU A 13 -4.40 7.57 6.56
N THR A 14 -3.86 8.34 7.50
CA THR A 14 -2.45 8.76 7.50
C THR A 14 -1.52 7.56 7.65
N HIS A 15 -1.85 6.62 8.53
CA HIS A 15 -1.10 5.38 8.67
C HIS A 15 -1.22 4.48 7.43
N THR A 16 -2.37 4.52 6.75
CA THR A 16 -2.54 3.83 5.46
C THR A 16 -1.68 4.45 4.37
N ALA A 17 -1.58 5.77 4.31
CA ALA A 17 -0.73 6.47 3.36
C ALA A 17 0.76 6.14 3.56
N ARG A 18 1.24 6.20 4.82
CA ARG A 18 2.62 5.82 5.17
C ARG A 18 2.96 4.38 4.78
N LEU A 19 2.03 3.45 4.95
CA LEU A 19 2.25 2.08 4.46
C LEU A 19 2.39 2.03 2.93
N GLY A 20 1.65 2.87 2.20
CA GLY A 20 1.78 3.01 0.75
C GLY A 20 3.17 3.51 0.34
N GLU A 21 3.68 4.52 1.05
CA GLU A 21 5.05 5.04 0.91
C GLU A 21 6.10 3.94 1.18
N ASP A 22 5.96 3.22 2.31
CA ASP A 22 6.88 2.13 2.69
C ASP A 22 6.92 1.02 1.61
N LEU A 23 5.76 0.67 1.05
CA LEU A 23 5.66 -0.33 -0.02
C LEU A 23 6.31 0.18 -1.31
N ALA A 24 6.14 1.46 -1.66
CA ALA A 24 6.75 2.05 -2.86
C ALA A 24 8.28 1.90 -2.84
N LEU A 25 8.91 2.07 -1.68
CA LEU A 25 10.37 1.90 -1.51
C LEU A 25 10.85 0.45 -1.71
N SER A 26 9.94 -0.53 -1.62
CA SER A 26 10.26 -1.95 -1.71
C SER A 26 9.95 -2.56 -3.08
N LEU A 27 9.05 -1.94 -3.85
CA LEU A 27 8.59 -2.44 -5.14
C LEU A 27 9.62 -2.23 -6.26
N ARG A 28 9.56 -3.10 -7.27
CA ARG A 28 10.41 -3.07 -8.47
C ARG A 28 9.56 -3.05 -9.74
N PRO A 29 10.09 -2.54 -10.87
CA PRO A 29 9.42 -2.65 -12.15
C PRO A 29 9.03 -4.09 -12.48
N GLY A 30 7.74 -4.31 -12.76
CA GLY A 30 7.18 -5.64 -13.05
C GLY A 30 6.48 -6.32 -11.87
N ASP A 31 6.60 -5.80 -10.65
CA ASP A 31 5.84 -6.30 -9.51
C ASP A 31 4.34 -6.06 -9.67
N VAL A 32 3.52 -6.97 -9.13
CA VAL A 32 2.07 -6.89 -9.16
C VAL A 32 1.53 -6.95 -7.73
N LEU A 33 0.85 -5.89 -7.30
CA LEU A 33 0.20 -5.82 -5.98
C LEU A 33 -1.32 -5.96 -6.13
N ALA A 34 -1.88 -7.02 -5.53
CA ALA A 34 -3.33 -7.22 -5.46
C ALA A 34 -3.89 -6.66 -4.15
N LEU A 35 -4.86 -5.74 -4.23
CA LEU A 35 -5.57 -5.20 -3.07
C LEU A 35 -6.96 -5.82 -2.96
N LYS A 36 -7.28 -6.41 -1.81
CA LYS A 36 -8.59 -7.04 -1.55
C LYS A 36 -9.17 -6.54 -0.22
N GLY A 37 -10.47 -6.30 -0.21
CA GLY A 37 -11.22 -5.84 0.96
C GLY A 37 -12.50 -5.12 0.55
N ASP A 38 -13.39 -4.85 1.50
CA ASP A 38 -14.70 -4.25 1.25
C ASP A 38 -14.65 -2.76 0.86
N LEU A 39 -15.79 -2.19 0.47
CA LEU A 39 -15.91 -0.75 0.23
C LEU A 39 -15.52 0.02 1.51
N GLY A 40 -14.68 1.03 1.38
CA GLY A 40 -14.18 1.80 2.53
C GLY A 40 -12.98 1.19 3.25
N ALA A 41 -12.49 0.00 2.85
CA ALA A 41 -11.32 -0.64 3.50
C ALA A 41 -9.96 0.05 3.26
N GLY A 42 -9.92 1.29 2.77
CA GLY A 42 -8.66 2.04 2.57
C GLY A 42 -7.84 1.68 1.32
N LYS A 43 -8.28 0.75 0.47
CA LYS A 43 -7.56 0.30 -0.74
C LYS A 43 -7.13 1.46 -1.66
N SER A 44 -8.05 2.38 -1.98
CA SER A 44 -7.74 3.52 -2.86
C SER A 44 -6.87 4.58 -2.19
N THR A 45 -6.87 4.65 -0.86
CA THR A 45 -5.97 5.52 -0.09
C THR A 45 -4.55 4.97 -0.15
N LEU A 46 -4.37 3.67 0.11
CA LEU A 46 -3.09 2.98 -0.01
C LEU A 46 -2.51 3.09 -1.43
N ALA A 47 -3.32 2.79 -2.45
CA ALA A 47 -2.88 2.84 -3.84
C ALA A 47 -2.44 4.25 -4.27
N ARG A 48 -3.17 5.30 -3.85
CA ARG A 48 -2.81 6.68 -4.19
C ARG A 48 -1.50 7.12 -3.54
N ALA A 49 -1.30 6.83 -2.25
CA ALA A 49 -0.05 7.15 -1.58
C ALA A 49 1.13 6.46 -2.26
N LEU A 50 1.01 5.15 -2.52
CA LEU A 50 2.01 4.36 -3.23
C LEU A 50 2.36 4.95 -4.61
N ILE A 51 1.36 5.26 -5.43
CA ILE A 51 1.58 5.82 -6.78
C ILE A 51 2.25 7.19 -6.71
N ARG A 52 1.82 8.06 -5.79
CA ARG A 52 2.42 9.37 -5.60
C ARG A 52 3.88 9.28 -5.20
N THR A 53 4.21 8.39 -4.27
CA THR A 53 5.60 8.16 -3.86
C THR A 53 6.46 7.64 -5.01
N LEU A 54 5.95 6.68 -5.81
CA LEU A 54 6.67 6.19 -7.00
C LEU A 54 6.85 7.26 -8.09
N ALA A 55 5.99 8.27 -8.11
CA ALA A 55 6.02 9.37 -9.08
C ALA A 55 6.75 10.62 -8.57
N ASP A 56 7.36 10.56 -7.38
CA ASP A 56 7.95 11.73 -6.69
C ASP A 56 6.96 12.92 -6.55
N ASP A 57 5.66 12.61 -6.33
CA ASP A 57 4.53 13.55 -6.19
C ASP A 57 3.99 13.56 -4.75
N ALA A 58 4.90 13.59 -3.77
CA ALA A 58 4.59 13.56 -2.34
C ALA A 58 4.59 14.97 -1.71
#